data_AF-A0A645GJP6-F1
#
_entry.id   AF-A0A645GJP6-F1
#
_cell.length_a   1.000
_cell.length_b   1.000
_cell.length_c   1.000
_cell.angle_alpha   90.00
_cell.angle_beta   90.00
_cell.angle_gamma   90.00
#
_symmetry.space_group_name_H-M   'P 1'
#
loop_
_entity.id
_entity.type
_entity.pdbx_description
1 polymer ?
#
loop_
_entity_poly.entity_id
_entity_poly.type
_entity_poly.pdbx_seq_one_letter_code
_entity_poly.pdbx_strand_id
1 'polypeptide(L)'
;MLSSIYGDIWLEENFGSTHRYTDPEVDLYAVCWNGQQYLAVGEKGAVRTSPNGKVWTQQFSGVTVNLRDVLWNGSQYVAVGDTGTIVTSADGLTWHVRASGVSEHLEAVSWNGSVWVAVGGTYPTKGVLLYSTDGESWTPVSPTNADRLNTKWIKSICWNGKQFLAGGVSGRVYTSPDGITWTTQLSSYSTMSDLIYDGSRYVASTWSSSTLTSSDGLRWTSFR
;
A
#
# COMPACT_ATOMS: atom_id res chain seq x y z
N MET A 1 11.60 13.57 -12.23
CA MET A 1 12.40 13.25 -11.04
C MET A 1 12.23 14.39 -10.06
N LEU A 2 11.29 14.25 -9.13
CA LEU A 2 11.07 15.18 -8.02
C LEU A 2 10.79 14.31 -6.78
N SER A 3 11.66 14.40 -5.78
CA SER A 3 11.48 13.85 -4.45
C SER A 3 10.61 14.80 -3.64
N SER A 4 9.51 14.33 -3.07
CA SER A 4 8.68 15.13 -2.16
C SER A 4 9.30 15.16 -0.77
N ILE A 5 9.62 16.36 -0.30
CA ILE A 5 9.76 16.69 1.12
C ILE A 5 8.58 17.64 1.39
N TYR A 6 7.77 17.32 2.41
CA TYR A 6 6.57 18.04 2.89
C TYR A 6 5.25 17.77 2.14
N GLY A 7 4.35 17.02 2.79
CA GLY A 7 2.90 17.25 2.95
C GLY A 7 1.95 17.59 1.79
N ASP A 8 2.38 17.71 0.53
CA ASP A 8 1.49 18.23 -0.53
C ASP A 8 0.82 17.13 -1.36
N ILE A 9 -0.51 17.10 -1.35
CA ILE A 9 -1.33 16.35 -2.34
C ILE A 9 -1.56 17.28 -3.53
N TRP A 10 -0.96 16.96 -4.68
CA TRP A 10 -1.18 17.69 -5.94
C TRP A 10 -2.26 16.99 -6.77
N LEU A 11 -3.33 17.72 -7.11
CA LEU A 11 -4.20 17.40 -8.24
C LEU A 11 -3.93 18.44 -9.33
N GLU A 12 -3.36 18.00 -10.46
CA GLU A 12 -3.13 18.87 -11.62
C GLU A 12 -4.44 19.11 -12.38
N GLU A 13 -5.15 20.18 -12.03
CA GLU A 13 -6.08 20.85 -12.95
C GLU A 13 -5.85 22.36 -12.92
N ASN A 14 -5.18 22.86 -13.95
CA ASN A 14 -4.98 24.27 -14.30
C ASN A 14 -4.03 25.09 -13.41
N PHE A 15 -3.01 25.66 -14.06
CA PHE A 15 -2.14 26.71 -13.50
C PHE A 15 -2.98 27.88 -12.98
N GLY A 16 -3.10 28.07 -11.66
CA GLY A 16 -3.57 29.37 -11.15
C GLY A 16 -4.19 29.47 -9.76
N SER A 17 -4.45 28.40 -9.01
CA SER A 17 -5.00 28.59 -7.65
C SER A 17 -4.59 27.51 -6.67
N THR A 18 -3.66 27.86 -5.78
CA THR A 18 -3.32 27.10 -4.57
C THR A 18 -4.45 27.26 -3.55
N HIS A 19 -5.23 26.20 -3.30
CA HIS A 19 -6.08 26.14 -2.12
C HIS A 19 -5.29 25.49 -0.98
N ARG A 20 -4.64 26.32 -0.15
CA ARG A 20 -4.00 25.88 1.08
C ARG A 20 -5.07 25.56 2.12
N TYR A 21 -5.20 24.29 2.47
CA TYR A 21 -5.94 23.89 3.66
C TYR A 21 -4.99 24.05 4.86
N THR A 22 -5.23 25.05 5.71
CA THR A 22 -4.48 25.26 6.95
C THR A 22 -5.11 24.44 8.07
N ASP A 23 -4.82 23.14 8.10
CA ASP A 23 -4.95 22.31 9.31
C ASP A 23 -3.52 22.00 9.78
N PRO A 24 -3.21 21.98 11.09
CA PRO A 24 -1.84 21.75 11.54
C PRO A 24 -1.36 20.35 11.14
N GLU A 25 -0.20 20.28 10.48
CA GLU A 25 0.84 19.24 10.62
C GLU A 25 0.39 17.78 10.78
N VAL A 26 -0.34 17.23 9.81
CA VAL A 26 -0.52 15.79 9.71
C VAL A 26 -0.27 15.36 8.28
N ASP A 27 0.83 14.65 8.06
CA ASP A 27 1.14 14.13 6.74
C ASP A 27 0.14 13.03 6.36
N LEU A 28 -0.40 13.12 5.14
CA LEU A 28 -1.25 12.08 4.55
C LEU A 28 -0.39 11.20 3.65
N TYR A 29 -0.56 9.88 3.78
CA TYR A 29 0.29 8.89 3.14
C TYR A 29 -0.38 8.18 1.97
N ALA A 30 -1.70 7.98 2.03
CA ALA A 30 -2.45 7.31 0.98
C ALA A 30 -3.85 7.91 0.81
N VAL A 31 -4.39 7.77 -0.40
CA VAL A 31 -5.76 8.17 -0.75
C VAL A 31 -6.39 7.12 -1.66
N CYS A 32 -7.68 6.86 -1.46
CA CYS A 32 -8.49 6.03 -2.35
C CYS A 32 -9.81 6.71 -2.69
N TRP A 33 -10.44 6.27 -3.79
CA TRP A 33 -11.75 6.70 -4.22
C TRP A 33 -12.71 5.51 -4.20
N ASN A 34 -13.89 5.68 -3.59
CA ASN A 34 -14.86 4.58 -3.48
C ASN A 34 -15.96 4.61 -4.56
N GLY A 35 -15.91 5.54 -5.51
CA GLY A 35 -16.98 5.81 -6.47
C GLY A 35 -17.80 7.06 -6.17
N GLN A 36 -17.74 7.57 -4.93
CA GLN A 36 -18.55 8.71 -4.46
C GLN A 36 -17.78 9.72 -3.59
N GLN A 37 -16.76 9.28 -2.86
CA GLN A 37 -15.92 10.12 -2.03
C GLN A 37 -14.46 9.64 -2.05
N TYR A 38 -13.55 10.60 -1.87
CA TYR A 38 -12.16 10.37 -1.55
C TYR A 38 -12.02 10.07 -0.06
N LEU A 39 -11.09 9.20 0.27
CA LEU A 39 -10.68 8.91 1.63
C LEU A 39 -9.16 8.89 1.70
N ALA A 40 -8.57 9.69 2.58
CA ALA A 40 -7.14 9.74 2.82
C ALA A 40 -6.80 9.29 4.24
N VAL A 41 -5.65 8.64 4.40
CA VAL A 41 -5.11 8.21 5.69
C VAL A 41 -3.67 8.70 5.88
N GLY A 42 -3.20 8.78 7.11
CA GLY A 42 -1.84 9.24 7.38
C GLY A 42 -1.41 9.21 8.84
N GLU A 43 -0.64 10.23 9.22
CA GLU A 43 0.00 10.33 10.53
C GLU A 43 -0.97 10.29 11.69
N LYS A 44 -0.53 9.69 12.79
CA LYS A 44 -1.25 9.67 14.08
C LYS A 44 -2.68 9.14 13.97
N GLY A 45 -2.91 8.21 13.05
CA GLY A 45 -4.22 7.59 12.82
C GLY A 45 -5.19 8.47 12.03
N ALA A 46 -4.69 9.49 11.33
CA ALA A 46 -5.54 10.39 10.58
C ALA A 46 -6.34 9.67 9.50
N VAL A 47 -7.63 10.00 9.46
CA VAL A 47 -8.55 9.66 8.37
C VAL A 47 -9.27 10.94 7.97
N ARG A 48 -9.35 11.20 6.67
CA ARG A 48 -10.13 12.32 6.12
C ARG A 48 -10.96 11.86 4.95
N THR A 49 -12.21 12.32 4.87
CA THR A 49 -13.09 12.08 3.73
C THR A 49 -13.37 13.36 2.97
N SER A 50 -13.55 13.27 1.66
CA SER A 50 -13.91 14.41 0.82
C SER A 50 -14.78 13.97 -0.35
N PRO A 51 -15.95 14.59 -0.59
CA PRO A 51 -16.76 14.28 -1.77
C PRO A 51 -16.14 14.78 -3.07
N ASN A 52 -15.19 15.73 -3.02
CA ASN A 52 -14.71 16.44 -4.22
C ASN A 52 -13.20 16.73 -4.23
N GLY A 53 -12.44 16.25 -3.25
CA GLY A 53 -11.00 16.46 -3.13
C GLY A 53 -10.58 17.87 -2.68
N LYS A 54 -11.53 18.80 -2.51
CA LYS A 54 -11.27 20.20 -2.15
C LYS A 54 -11.53 20.51 -0.68
N VAL A 55 -12.58 19.93 -0.12
CA VAL A 55 -12.96 20.10 1.29
C VAL A 55 -12.86 18.75 1.98
N TRP A 56 -12.06 18.68 3.03
CA TRP A 56 -11.77 17.44 3.74
C TRP A 56 -12.32 17.49 5.17
N THR A 57 -13.02 16.44 5.56
CA THR A 57 -13.58 16.27 6.91
C THR A 57 -12.80 15.19 7.65
N GLN A 58 -12.28 15.52 8.83
CA GLN A 58 -11.59 14.55 9.69
C GLN A 58 -12.56 13.52 10.25
N GLN A 59 -12.11 12.26 10.28
CA GLN A 59 -12.83 11.13 10.88
C GLN A 59 -11.96 10.49 11.97
N PHE A 60 -12.60 9.76 12.89
CA PHE A 60 -11.91 9.05 13.95
C PHE A 60 -11.70 7.58 13.57
N SER A 61 -10.43 7.17 13.46
CA SER A 61 -10.04 5.80 13.09
C SER A 61 -10.03 4.81 14.26
N GLY A 62 -10.05 5.30 15.50
CA GLY A 62 -9.86 4.47 16.69
C GLY A 62 -8.40 4.16 17.03
N VAL A 63 -7.43 4.68 16.27
CA VAL A 63 -5.99 4.46 16.49
C VAL A 63 -5.20 5.77 16.47
N THR A 64 -4.00 5.76 17.03
CA THR A 64 -3.09 6.91 17.10
C THR A 64 -1.74 6.66 16.44
N VAL A 65 -1.55 5.47 15.85
CA VAL A 65 -0.36 5.13 15.06
C VAL A 65 -0.59 5.48 13.60
N ASN A 66 0.49 5.62 12.84
CA ASN A 66 0.36 6.01 11.44
C ASN A 66 -0.35 4.94 10.62
N LEU A 67 -1.25 5.39 9.75
CA LEU A 67 -1.86 4.57 8.71
C LEU A 67 -1.10 4.83 7.40
N ARG A 68 -0.50 3.78 6.84
CA ARG A 68 0.44 3.85 5.71
C ARG A 68 -0.26 3.75 4.36
N ASP A 69 -1.30 2.93 4.28
CA ASP A 69 -2.03 2.68 3.04
C ASP A 69 -3.52 2.42 3.30
N VAL A 70 -4.36 2.68 2.29
CA VAL A 70 -5.81 2.44 2.33
C VAL A 70 -6.34 2.05 0.96
N LEU A 71 -7.23 1.05 0.94
CA LEU A 71 -7.88 0.60 -0.30
C LEU A 71 -9.36 0.31 -0.08
N TRP A 72 -10.16 0.57 -1.11
CA TRP A 72 -11.58 0.25 -1.19
C TRP A 72 -11.80 -0.93 -2.15
N ASN A 73 -12.53 -1.96 -1.72
CA ASN A 73 -12.81 -3.13 -2.58
C ASN A 73 -14.19 -3.12 -3.29
N GLY A 74 -14.98 -2.05 -3.13
CA GLY A 74 -16.36 -1.99 -3.61
C GLY A 74 -17.41 -2.04 -2.48
N SER A 75 -17.04 -2.51 -1.29
CA SER A 75 -17.94 -2.58 -0.12
C SER A 75 -17.32 -2.17 1.21
N GLN A 76 -15.99 -2.19 1.33
CA GLN A 76 -15.28 -1.88 2.56
C GLN A 76 -13.92 -1.24 2.27
N TYR A 77 -13.54 -0.30 3.13
CA TYR A 77 -12.18 0.23 3.27
C TYR A 77 -11.37 -0.67 4.19
N VAL A 78 -10.13 -0.96 3.78
CA VAL A 78 -9.10 -1.52 4.63
C VAL A 78 -7.95 -0.53 4.65
N ALA A 79 -7.58 -0.04 5.84
CA ALA A 79 -6.35 0.72 6.03
C ALA A 79 -5.39 -0.07 6.91
N VAL A 80 -4.10 0.00 6.57
CA VAL A 80 -3.01 -0.69 7.25
C VAL A 80 -1.96 0.30 7.72
N GLY A 81 -1.20 -0.05 8.74
CA GLY A 81 -0.22 0.89 9.29
C GLY A 81 0.78 0.32 10.28
N ASP A 82 1.36 1.24 11.04
CA ASP A 82 2.43 0.95 11.98
C ASP A 82 1.99 -0.05 13.06
N THR A 83 2.95 -0.81 13.60
CA THR A 83 2.73 -1.77 14.70
C THR A 83 1.68 -2.85 14.40
N GLY A 84 1.60 -3.30 13.14
CA GLY A 84 0.65 -4.32 12.71
C GLY A 84 -0.79 -3.85 12.63
N THR A 85 -1.03 -2.55 12.56
CA THR A 85 -2.38 -1.98 12.61
C THR A 85 -3.16 -2.29 11.34
N ILE A 86 -4.38 -2.78 11.52
CA ILE A 86 -5.39 -2.89 10.48
C ILE A 86 -6.68 -2.27 11.03
N VAL A 87 -7.28 -1.36 10.27
CA VAL A 87 -8.61 -0.82 10.56
C VAL A 87 -9.50 -0.96 9.34
N THR A 88 -10.78 -1.25 9.56
CA THR A 88 -11.76 -1.40 8.48
C THR A 88 -12.97 -0.51 8.67
N SER A 89 -13.57 -0.06 7.58
CA SER A 89 -14.80 0.73 7.60
C SER A 89 -15.65 0.45 6.36
N ALA A 90 -16.98 0.37 6.51
CA ALA A 90 -17.88 0.23 5.36
C ALA A 90 -18.25 1.59 4.72
N ASP A 91 -18.15 2.68 5.49
CA ASP A 91 -18.68 4.01 5.12
C ASP A 91 -17.60 5.11 5.15
N GLY A 92 -16.40 4.82 5.65
CA GLY A 92 -15.32 5.78 5.87
C GLY A 92 -15.50 6.65 7.11
N LEU A 93 -16.57 6.44 7.89
CA LEU A 93 -16.94 7.22 9.06
C LEU A 93 -16.73 6.40 10.35
N THR A 94 -17.21 5.16 10.37
CA THR A 94 -17.08 4.26 11.52
C THR A 94 -15.98 3.23 11.24
N TRP A 95 -14.97 3.20 12.10
CA TRP A 95 -13.80 2.34 11.94
C TRP A 95 -13.69 1.30 13.05
N HIS A 96 -13.22 0.10 12.68
CA HIS A 96 -13.01 -1.02 13.57
C HIS A 96 -11.58 -1.53 13.48
N VAL A 97 -10.90 -1.65 14.62
CA VAL A 97 -9.56 -2.24 14.71
C VAL A 97 -9.64 -3.74 14.52
N ARG A 98 -8.77 -4.30 13.69
CA ARG A 98 -8.67 -5.74 13.38
C ARG A 98 -7.34 -6.29 13.84
N ALA A 99 -7.35 -7.51 14.38
CA ALA A 99 -6.14 -8.20 14.78
C ALA A 99 -5.41 -8.73 13.54
N SER A 100 -4.17 -8.30 13.33
CA SER A 100 -3.30 -8.78 12.26
C SER A 100 -2.46 -10.01 12.65
N GLY A 101 -2.25 -10.22 13.96
CA GLY A 101 -1.38 -11.26 14.50
C GLY A 101 0.12 -10.97 14.38
N VAL A 102 0.50 -9.75 13.99
CA VAL A 102 1.89 -9.30 13.83
C VAL A 102 2.12 -7.96 14.53
N SER A 103 3.37 -7.63 14.85
CA SER A 103 3.74 -6.35 15.44
C SER A 103 4.58 -5.48 14.50
N GLU A 104 4.99 -6.03 13.36
CA GLU A 104 5.71 -5.30 12.32
C GLU A 104 4.81 -4.30 11.59
N HIS A 105 5.41 -3.27 11.00
CA HIS A 105 4.68 -2.28 10.20
C HIS A 105 4.04 -2.96 8.98
N LEU A 106 2.79 -2.61 8.69
CA LEU A 106 2.13 -2.94 7.45
C LEU A 106 2.19 -1.69 6.56
N GLU A 107 2.79 -1.85 5.39
CA GLU A 107 3.19 -0.74 4.51
C GLU A 107 2.19 -0.54 3.37
N ALA A 108 1.59 -1.61 2.86
CA ALA A 108 0.70 -1.55 1.71
C ALA A 108 -0.35 -2.66 1.73
N VAL A 109 -1.49 -2.41 1.09
CA VAL A 109 -2.61 -3.34 0.95
C VAL A 109 -3.12 -3.42 -0.49
N SER A 110 -3.51 -4.60 -0.94
CA SER A 110 -4.07 -4.82 -2.28
C SER A 110 -5.24 -5.80 -2.26
N TRP A 111 -6.07 -5.76 -3.30
CA TRP A 111 -7.27 -6.59 -3.46
C TRP A 111 -7.34 -7.15 -4.88
N ASN A 112 -7.61 -8.45 -5.03
CA ASN A 112 -7.74 -9.09 -6.35
C ASN A 112 -9.18 -9.33 -6.83
N GLY A 113 -10.19 -8.90 -6.07
CA GLY A 113 -11.59 -9.27 -6.31
C GLY A 113 -12.14 -10.31 -5.35
N SER A 114 -11.28 -10.99 -4.58
CA SER A 114 -11.68 -12.05 -3.63
C SER A 114 -10.85 -12.12 -2.35
N VAL A 115 -9.60 -11.68 -2.40
CA VAL A 115 -8.63 -11.77 -1.31
C VAL A 115 -7.92 -10.42 -1.15
N TRP A 116 -7.91 -9.94 0.09
CA TRP A 116 -7.06 -8.85 0.55
C TRP A 116 -5.68 -9.39 0.85
N VAL A 117 -4.65 -8.63 0.50
CA VAL A 117 -3.27 -8.92 0.89
C VAL A 117 -2.68 -7.66 1.50
N ALA A 118 -2.14 -7.79 2.72
CA ALA A 118 -1.35 -6.75 3.36
C ALA A 118 0.11 -7.18 3.43
N VAL A 119 1.02 -6.25 3.15
CA VAL A 119 2.47 -6.50 3.13
C VAL A 119 3.20 -5.49 4.01
N GLY A 120 4.38 -5.87 4.50
CA GLY A 120 5.17 -4.98 5.34
C GLY A 120 6.40 -5.65 5.93
N GLY A 121 6.75 -5.28 7.16
CA GLY A 121 7.77 -5.92 7.96
C GLY A 121 8.62 -4.97 8.80
N THR A 122 9.83 -5.41 9.15
CA THR A 122 10.85 -4.58 9.81
C THR A 122 12.00 -4.36 8.85
N TYR A 123 12.23 -3.11 8.46
CA TYR A 123 13.35 -2.76 7.58
C TYR A 123 14.72 -3.08 8.22
N PRO A 124 15.69 -3.62 7.45
CA PRO A 124 15.57 -4.32 6.17
C PRO A 124 15.41 -5.85 6.33
N THR A 125 15.20 -6.33 7.56
CA THR A 125 15.51 -7.71 7.96
C THR A 125 14.36 -8.69 7.80
N LYS A 126 13.12 -8.24 7.96
CA LYS A 126 11.92 -9.10 8.01
C LYS A 126 10.83 -8.54 7.12
N GLY A 127 10.20 -9.42 6.33
CA GLY A 127 8.98 -9.14 5.58
C GLY A 127 7.77 -9.85 6.16
N VAL A 128 6.60 -9.23 6.02
CA VAL A 128 5.30 -9.76 6.41
C VAL A 128 4.39 -9.80 5.19
N LEU A 129 3.64 -10.89 5.06
CA LEU A 129 2.55 -11.09 4.12
C LEU A 129 1.36 -11.63 4.90
N LEU A 130 0.22 -10.97 4.82
CA LEU A 130 -1.04 -11.42 5.40
C LEU A 130 -2.08 -11.48 4.29
N TYR A 131 -3.03 -12.40 4.39
CA TYR A 131 -4.23 -12.38 3.54
C TYR A 131 -5.51 -12.43 4.37
N SER A 132 -6.61 -11.98 3.77
CA SER A 132 -7.95 -12.06 4.33
C SER A 132 -9.00 -12.12 3.21
N THR A 133 -10.09 -12.86 3.39
CA THR A 133 -11.22 -12.86 2.46
C THR A 133 -12.32 -11.87 2.84
N ASP A 134 -12.31 -11.36 4.07
CA ASP A 134 -13.36 -10.52 4.65
C ASP A 134 -12.87 -9.16 5.13
N GLY A 135 -11.55 -8.94 5.18
CA GLY A 135 -10.92 -7.73 5.73
C GLY A 135 -10.87 -7.71 7.26
N GLU A 136 -11.46 -8.69 7.93
CA GLU A 136 -11.59 -8.74 9.39
C GLU A 136 -10.64 -9.77 10.02
N SER A 137 -10.58 -10.97 9.44
CA SER A 137 -9.75 -12.07 9.89
C SER A 137 -8.53 -12.23 8.99
N TRP A 138 -7.34 -12.03 9.55
CA TRP A 138 -6.08 -12.01 8.79
C TRP A 138 -5.20 -13.20 9.13
N THR A 139 -4.64 -13.82 8.10
CA THR A 139 -3.78 -14.99 8.23
C THR A 139 -2.39 -14.70 7.66
N PRO A 140 -1.31 -14.87 8.43
CA PRO A 140 0.06 -14.77 7.92
C PRO A 140 0.39 -15.88 6.92
N VAL A 141 1.12 -15.53 5.86
CA VAL A 141 1.63 -16.48 4.86
C VAL A 141 3.14 -16.36 4.69
N SER A 142 3.76 -17.49 4.39
CA SER A 142 5.19 -17.58 4.11
C SER A 142 5.42 -17.96 2.64
N PRO A 143 6.25 -17.23 1.89
CA PRO A 143 6.57 -17.60 0.53
C PRO A 143 7.30 -18.94 0.43
N THR A 144 6.92 -19.72 -0.57
CA THR A 144 7.66 -20.93 -0.96
C THR A 144 9.00 -20.52 -1.59
N ASN A 145 10.07 -21.26 -1.30
CA ASN A 145 11.44 -21.02 -1.76
C ASN A 145 12.12 -19.72 -1.28
N ALA A 146 11.60 -19.04 -0.27
CA ALA A 146 12.44 -18.12 0.49
C ALA A 146 13.53 -18.95 1.15
N ASP A 147 14.78 -18.82 0.67
CA ASP A 147 15.98 -19.37 1.32
C ASP A 147 15.76 -19.32 2.82
N ARG A 148 15.67 -20.52 3.40
CA ARG A 148 15.23 -20.72 4.78
C ARG A 148 15.96 -19.69 5.64
N LEU A 149 15.18 -18.83 6.31
CA LEU A 149 15.58 -17.82 7.32
C LEU A 149 15.67 -16.34 6.88
N ASN A 150 14.81 -15.77 6.02
CA ASN A 150 14.21 -14.41 6.23
C ASN A 150 13.63 -13.79 4.93
N THR A 151 12.30 -13.68 4.85
CA THR A 151 11.62 -12.70 3.97
C THR A 151 12.18 -11.31 4.29
N LYS A 152 12.46 -10.49 3.28
CA LYS A 152 12.93 -9.11 3.48
C LYS A 152 11.77 -8.14 3.51
N TRP A 153 11.98 -6.97 4.11
CA TRP A 153 10.94 -5.93 4.19
C TRP A 153 10.31 -5.68 2.83
N ILE A 154 8.98 -5.79 2.80
CA ILE A 154 8.15 -5.60 1.61
C ILE A 154 7.47 -4.25 1.77
N LYS A 155 7.70 -3.34 0.83
CA LYS A 155 7.20 -1.97 0.92
C LYS A 155 5.90 -1.78 0.14
N SER A 156 5.76 -2.46 -0.99
CA SER A 156 4.66 -2.19 -1.93
C SER A 156 4.11 -3.48 -2.54
N ILE A 157 2.84 -3.45 -2.91
CA ILE A 157 2.11 -4.54 -3.56
C ILE A 157 1.09 -3.97 -4.55
N CYS A 158 0.87 -4.67 -5.67
CA CYS A 158 -0.21 -4.37 -6.60
C CYS A 158 -0.79 -5.64 -7.25
N TRP A 159 -2.00 -5.53 -7.80
CA TRP A 159 -2.69 -6.57 -8.56
C TRP A 159 -2.83 -6.15 -10.03
N ASN A 160 -2.54 -7.06 -10.97
CA ASN A 160 -2.65 -6.77 -12.42
C ASN A 160 -3.88 -7.37 -13.11
N GLY A 161 -4.86 -7.90 -12.35
CA GLY A 161 -5.98 -8.67 -12.91
C GLY A 161 -5.75 -10.18 -12.98
N LYS A 162 -4.52 -10.66 -12.78
CA LYS A 162 -4.16 -12.10 -12.81
C LYS A 162 -3.18 -12.54 -11.73
N GLN A 163 -2.35 -11.63 -11.25
CA GLN A 163 -1.28 -11.92 -10.30
C GLN A 163 -0.96 -10.69 -9.43
N PHE A 164 -0.76 -10.94 -8.15
CA PHE A 164 -0.15 -10.01 -7.22
C PHE A 164 1.35 -9.95 -7.44
N LEU A 165 1.87 -8.74 -7.37
CA LEU A 165 3.29 -8.46 -7.34
C LEU A 165 3.59 -7.62 -6.10
N ALA A 166 4.44 -8.14 -5.21
CA ALA A 166 4.94 -7.42 -4.06
C ALA A 166 6.47 -7.26 -4.13
N GLY A 167 6.96 -6.11 -3.69
CA GLY A 167 8.36 -5.74 -3.81
C GLY A 167 8.84 -4.93 -2.62
N GLY A 168 10.15 -4.98 -2.41
CA GLY A 168 10.79 -4.25 -1.33
C GLY A 168 12.30 -4.26 -1.50
N VAL A 169 13.02 -4.56 -0.42
CA VAL A 169 14.48 -4.41 -0.41
C VAL A 169 15.24 -5.58 -1.01
N SER A 170 16.51 -5.32 -1.35
CA SER A 170 17.46 -6.34 -1.83
C SER A 170 17.04 -7.03 -3.12
N GLY A 171 16.28 -6.33 -3.96
CA GLY A 171 15.83 -6.85 -5.26
C GLY A 171 14.85 -8.00 -5.19
N ARG A 172 14.31 -8.33 -4.00
CA ARG A 172 13.34 -9.42 -3.85
C ARG A 172 11.98 -9.00 -4.36
N VAL A 173 11.40 -9.87 -5.18
CA VAL A 173 10.07 -9.75 -5.75
C VAL A 173 9.28 -11.01 -5.38
N TYR A 174 8.03 -10.80 -4.99
CA TYR A 174 7.10 -11.85 -4.59
C TYR A 174 5.92 -11.82 -5.53
N THR A 175 5.53 -12.99 -6.06
CA THR A 175 4.37 -13.11 -6.94
C THR A 175 3.40 -14.15 -6.41
N SER A 176 2.11 -13.88 -6.61
CA SER A 176 1.04 -14.81 -6.22
C SER A 176 -0.20 -14.64 -7.08
N PRO A 177 -0.75 -15.71 -7.67
CA PRO A 177 -2.01 -15.62 -8.41
C PRO A 177 -3.24 -15.46 -7.51
N ASP A 178 -3.15 -15.88 -6.24
CA ASP A 178 -4.30 -16.04 -5.34
C ASP A 178 -4.18 -15.25 -4.01
N GLY A 179 -3.02 -14.67 -3.71
CA GLY A 179 -2.72 -13.97 -2.45
C GLY A 179 -2.34 -14.91 -1.30
N ILE A 180 -2.37 -16.22 -1.50
CA ILE A 180 -2.16 -17.25 -0.47
C ILE A 180 -0.85 -18.00 -0.73
N THR A 181 -0.65 -18.42 -1.98
CA THR A 181 0.54 -19.13 -2.42
C THR A 181 1.51 -18.17 -3.09
N TRP A 182 2.68 -17.98 -2.47
CA TRP A 182 3.66 -16.99 -2.90
C TRP A 182 4.93 -17.64 -3.41
N THR A 183 5.45 -17.13 -4.52
CA THR A 183 6.76 -17.47 -5.07
C THR A 183 7.69 -16.28 -4.93
N THR A 184 8.90 -16.50 -4.40
CA THR A 184 9.93 -15.45 -4.30
C THR A 184 10.93 -15.57 -5.43
N GLN A 185 11.34 -14.43 -5.99
CA GLN A 185 12.40 -14.34 -6.99
C GLN A 185 13.35 -13.17 -6.68
N LEU A 186 14.58 -13.27 -7.14
CA LEU A 186 15.53 -12.17 -7.15
C LEU A 186 15.43 -11.45 -8.49
N SER A 187 15.13 -10.16 -8.48
CA SER A 187 15.33 -9.29 -9.63
C SER A 187 16.81 -8.89 -9.73
N SER A 188 17.29 -8.62 -10.94
CA SER A 188 18.63 -8.06 -11.15
C SER A 188 18.77 -6.59 -10.71
N TYR A 189 17.73 -6.03 -10.09
CA TYR A 189 17.61 -4.63 -9.70
C TYR A 189 17.62 -4.49 -8.18
N SER A 190 17.83 -3.26 -7.70
CA SER A 190 17.90 -2.94 -6.26
C SER A 190 16.50 -2.84 -5.63
N THR A 191 16.38 -2.16 -4.49
CA THR A 191 15.12 -1.95 -3.77
C THR A 191 14.05 -1.33 -4.67
N MET A 192 12.89 -1.99 -4.75
CA MET A 192 11.67 -1.44 -5.34
C MET A 192 10.92 -0.64 -4.27
N SER A 193 10.64 0.63 -4.57
CA SER A 193 10.00 1.55 -3.65
C SER A 193 8.48 1.48 -3.74
N ASP A 194 7.94 1.68 -4.93
CA ASP A 194 6.51 1.73 -5.19
C ASP A 194 6.23 0.90 -6.42
N LEU A 195 5.13 0.14 -6.38
CA LEU A 195 4.66 -0.72 -7.43
C LEU A 195 3.24 -0.32 -7.80
N ILE A 196 3.01 -0.07 -9.08
CA ILE A 196 1.68 0.16 -9.64
C ILE A 196 1.47 -0.71 -10.87
N TYR A 197 0.20 -0.91 -11.23
CA TYR A 197 -0.20 -1.48 -12.51
C TYR A 197 -0.90 -0.40 -13.33
N ASP A 198 -0.39 -0.12 -14.54
CA ASP A 198 -0.90 0.96 -15.40
C ASP A 198 -2.05 0.52 -16.33
N GLY A 199 -2.58 -0.70 -16.14
CA GLY A 199 -3.56 -1.31 -17.04
C GLY A 199 -2.93 -2.17 -18.15
N SER A 200 -1.61 -2.13 -18.31
CA SER A 200 -0.88 -2.95 -19.30
C SER A 200 0.32 -3.69 -18.70
N ARG A 201 1.03 -3.05 -17.76
CA ARG A 201 2.27 -3.56 -17.17
C ARG A 201 2.45 -3.07 -15.74
N TYR A 202 3.29 -3.79 -15.00
CA TYR A 202 3.83 -3.31 -13.74
C TYR A 202 4.82 -2.18 -14.00
N VAL A 203 4.75 -1.15 -13.17
CA VAL A 203 5.71 -0.04 -13.11
C VAL A 203 6.26 0.04 -11.70
N ALA A 204 7.59 0.08 -11.57
CA ALA A 204 8.29 0.16 -10.29
C ALA A 204 9.22 1.35 -10.24
N SER A 205 9.22 2.09 -9.14
CA SER A 205 10.28 3.03 -8.79
C SER A 205 11.40 2.33 -8.02
N THR A 206 12.66 2.74 -8.18
CA THR A 206 13.79 2.19 -7.41
C THR A 206 14.57 3.27 -6.67
N TRP A 207 15.29 2.88 -5.62
CA TRP A 207 16.19 3.78 -4.88
C TRP A 207 17.37 4.28 -5.71
N SER A 208 17.69 3.60 -6.82
CA SER A 208 18.70 4.03 -7.78
C SER A 208 18.15 5.01 -8.82
N SER A 209 17.02 5.67 -8.55
CA SER A 209 16.37 6.66 -9.42
C SER A 209 16.02 6.12 -10.82
N SER A 210 15.77 4.81 -10.94
CA SER A 210 15.35 4.19 -12.20
C SER A 210 13.88 3.82 -12.14
N THR A 211 13.20 3.91 -13.28
CA THR A 211 11.86 3.33 -13.43
C THR A 211 11.99 1.99 -14.11
N LEU A 212 11.38 0.95 -13.56
CA LEU A 212 11.35 -0.38 -14.15
C LEU A 212 9.95 -0.69 -14.66
N THR A 213 9.85 -1.42 -15.77
CA THR A 213 8.57 -1.98 -16.22
C THR A 213 8.65 -3.47 -16.47
N SER A 214 7.55 -4.19 -16.22
CA SER A 214 7.44 -5.63 -16.47
C SER A 214 6.01 -6.02 -16.83
N SER A 215 5.83 -6.93 -17.80
CA SER A 215 4.51 -7.51 -18.09
C SER A 215 4.19 -8.74 -17.24
N ASP A 216 5.21 -9.41 -16.70
CA ASP A 216 5.09 -10.70 -15.99
C ASP A 216 5.55 -10.63 -14.53
N GLY A 217 6.06 -9.49 -14.07
CA GLY A 217 6.61 -9.30 -12.73
C GLY A 217 7.98 -9.96 -12.51
N LEU A 218 8.48 -10.71 -13.49
CA LEU A 218 9.71 -11.50 -13.39
C LEU A 218 10.86 -10.84 -14.17
N ARG A 219 10.56 -10.36 -15.37
CA ARG A 219 11.53 -9.71 -16.26
C ARG A 219 11.28 -8.22 -16.29
N TRP A 220 12.28 -7.46 -15.88
CA TRP A 220 12.19 -6.01 -15.76
C TRP A 220 13.08 -5.31 -16.78
N THR A 221 12.56 -4.22 -17.35
CA THR A 221 13.32 -3.31 -18.22
C THR A 221 13.45 -1.97 -17.52
N SER A 222 14.66 -1.42 -17.42
CA SER A 222 14.92 -0.12 -16.79
C SER A 222 14.95 1.03 -17.77
N PHE A 223 14.37 2.16 -17.36
CA PHE A 223 14.45 3.45 -18.03
C PHE A 223 15.08 4.48 -17.08
N ARG A 224 15.92 5.37 -17.63
CA ARG A 224 16.53 6.51 -16.93
C ARG A 224 15.94 7.81 -17.45
#